data_AF-A0A2X4UY61-F1
#
_entry.id   AF-A0A2X4UY61-F1
#
_cell.length_a   1.000
_cell.length_b   1.000
_cell.length_c   1.000
_cell.angle_alpha   90.00
_cell.angle_beta   90.00
_cell.angle_gamma   90.00
#
_symmetry.space_group_name_H-M   'P 1'
#
loop_
_entity.id
_entity.type
_entity.pdbx_description
1 polymer ?
#
loop_
_entity_poly.entity_id
_entity_poly.type
_entity_poly.pdbx_seq_one_letter_code
_entity_poly.pdbx_strand_id
1 'polypeptide(L)' 'MAAALRRAFSGIVAGNVKENGIHAIEQFGPYKLHGEPQMMKQMDSLLQGFVAQHRMKLPGSAYVPCYEIVA' A
#
# COMPACT_ATOMS: atom_id res chain seq x y z
N MET A 1 11.89 -14.73 -1.71
CA MET A 1 10.92 -13.93 -0.93
C MET A 1 11.05 -12.42 -1.16
N ALA A 2 12.25 -11.82 -1.09
CA ALA A 2 12.44 -10.37 -1.28
C ALA A 2 11.86 -9.78 -2.58
N ALA A 3 11.89 -10.53 -3.70
CA ALA A 3 11.32 -10.08 -4.96
C ALA A 3 9.79 -9.85 -4.91
N ALA A 4 9.05 -10.63 -4.12
CA ALA A 4 7.60 -10.46 -3.95
C ALA A 4 7.28 -9.20 -3.13
N LEU A 5 8.02 -8.98 -2.04
CA LEU A 5 7.93 -7.75 -1.24
C LEU A 5 8.24 -6.52 -2.10
N ARG A 6 9.30 -6.57 -2.93
CA ARG A 6 9.64 -5.49 -3.86
C ARG A 6 8.47 -5.16 -4.79
N ARG A 7 7.79 -6.18 -5.33
CA ARG A 7 6.61 -5.98 -6.18
C ARG A 7 5.44 -5.37 -5.42
N ALA A 8 5.18 -5.82 -4.19
CA ALA A 8 4.11 -5.27 -3.35
C ALA A 8 4.33 -3.77 -3.08
N PHE A 9 5.53 -3.37 -2.64
CA PHE A 9 5.87 -1.95 -2.46
C PHE A 9 5.78 -1.16 -3.76
N SER A 10 6.28 -1.71 -4.87
CA SER A 10 6.16 -1.07 -6.18
C SER A 10 4.70 -0.87 -6.61
N GLY A 11 3.81 -1.81 -6.26
CA GLY A 11 2.38 -1.72 -6.51
C GLY A 11 1.74 -0.61 -5.68
N ILE A 12 2.04 -0.54 -4.38
CA ILE A 12 1.56 0.53 -3.50
C ILE A 12 2.01 1.92 -4.00
N VAL A 13 3.28 2.05 -4.42
CA VAL A 13 3.77 3.29 -5.03
C VAL A 13 2.98 3.60 -6.31
N ALA A 14 2.77 2.60 -7.18
CA ALA A 14 1.99 2.81 -8.40
C ALA A 14 0.55 3.26 -8.10
N GLY A 15 -0.15 2.62 -7.16
CA GLY A 15 -1.51 2.98 -6.76
C GLY A 15 -1.62 4.35 -6.10
N ASN A 16 -0.53 4.87 -5.50
CA ASN A 16 -0.52 6.18 -4.85
C ASN A 16 -0.19 7.34 -5.80
N VAL A 17 0.68 7.14 -6.79
CA VAL A 17 1.24 8.28 -7.58
C VAL A 17 1.17 8.11 -9.09
N LYS A 18 0.95 6.91 -9.62
CA LYS A 18 0.88 6.69 -11.08
C LYS A 18 -0.57 6.70 -11.52
N GLU A 19 -0.87 7.47 -12.56
CA GLU A 19 -2.21 7.64 -13.11
C GLU A 19 -2.93 6.30 -13.36
N ASN A 20 -2.27 5.35 -14.01
CA ASN A 20 -2.82 4.01 -14.25
C ASN A 20 -3.11 3.22 -12.96
N GLY A 21 -2.27 3.39 -11.93
CA GLY A 21 -2.48 2.77 -10.62
C GLY A 21 -3.64 3.41 -9.88
N ILE A 22 -3.69 4.74 -9.86
CA ILE A 22 -4.76 5.52 -9.22
C ILE A 22 -6.12 5.15 -9.83
N HIS A 23 -6.23 5.15 -11.16
CA HIS A 23 -7.47 4.75 -11.83
C HIS A 23 -7.88 3.30 -11.53
N ALA A 24 -6.92 2.37 -11.45
CA ALA A 24 -7.24 1.00 -11.06
C ALA A 24 -7.81 0.93 -9.63
N ILE A 25 -7.28 1.72 -8.71
CA ILE A 25 -7.78 1.80 -7.33
C ILE A 25 -9.17 2.44 -7.27
N GLU A 26 -9.42 3.49 -8.05
CA GLU A 26 -10.74 4.14 -8.13
C GLU A 26 -11.79 3.20 -8.72
N GLN A 27 -11.43 2.40 -9.73
CA GLN A 27 -12.35 1.52 -10.43
C GLN A 27 -12.61 0.20 -9.69
N PHE A 28 -11.58 -0.40 -9.10
CA PHE A 28 -11.64 -1.76 -8.54
C PHE A 28 -11.48 -1.82 -7.02
N GLY A 29 -11.16 -0.69 -6.38
CA GLY A 29 -10.85 -0.62 -4.97
C GLY A 29 -9.38 -0.95 -4.65
N PRO A 30 -9.04 -1.04 -3.35
CA PRO A 30 -7.67 -1.21 -2.89
C PRO A 30 -7.05 -2.56 -3.30
N TYR A 31 -5.73 -2.60 -3.46
CA TYR A 31 -5.00 -3.85 -3.70
C TYR A 31 -5.08 -4.79 -2.50
N LYS A 32 -5.57 -6.01 -2.73
CA LYS A 32 -5.61 -7.06 -1.71
C LYS A 32 -4.26 -7.76 -1.61
N LEU A 33 -3.53 -7.49 -0.53
CA LEU A 33 -2.24 -8.11 -0.24
C LEU A 33 -2.46 -9.31 0.66
N HIS A 34 -2.00 -10.47 0.22
CA HIS A 34 -2.12 -11.73 0.94
C HIS A 34 -0.76 -12.41 1.08
N GLY A 35 -0.60 -13.22 2.12
CA GLY A 35 0.65 -13.90 2.41
C GLY A 35 0.63 -14.61 3.75
N GLU A 36 1.81 -15.00 4.22
CA GLU A 36 1.94 -15.57 5.57
C GLU A 36 1.52 -14.52 6.62
N PRO A 37 0.64 -14.86 7.58
CA PRO A 37 0.05 -13.90 8.52
C PRO A 37 1.04 -13.03 9.29
N GLN A 38 2.15 -13.60 9.78
CA GLN A 38 3.16 -12.87 10.53
C GLN A 38 3.88 -11.84 9.64
N MET A 39 4.23 -12.22 8.41
CA MET A 39 4.83 -11.31 7.43
C MET A 39 3.87 -10.20 7.01
N MET A 40 2.59 -10.51 6.81
CA MET A 40 1.56 -9.49 6.49
C MET A 40 1.37 -8.50 7.64
N LYS A 41 1.34 -8.97 8.89
CA LYS A 41 1.27 -8.10 10.07
C LYS A 41 2.47 -7.16 10.20
N GLN A 42 3.67 -7.65 9.90
CA GLN A 42 4.88 -6.81 9.89
C GLN A 42 4.84 -5.76 8.79
N MET A 43 4.35 -6.12 7.60
CA MET A 43 4.17 -5.21 6.48
C MET A 43 3.14 -4.12 6.81
N ASP A 44 2.01 -4.49 7.44
CA ASP A 44 0.99 -3.54 7.88
C ASP A 44 1.58 -2.51 8.84
N SER A 45 2.25 -2.98 9.90
CA SER A 45 2.86 -2.12 10.91
C SER A 45 3.87 -1.14 10.31
N LEU A 46 4.64 -1.57 9.31
CA LEU A 46 5.60 -0.73 8.61
C LEU A 46 4.91 0.34 7.76
N LEU A 47 3.88 -0.02 7.00
CA LEU A 47 3.15 0.91 6.15
C LEU A 47 2.34 1.92 6.98
N GLN A 48 1.70 1.50 8.07
CA GLN A 48 1.05 2.39 9.03
C GLN A 48 2.05 3.39 9.64
N GLY A 49 3.28 2.94 9.92
CA GLY A 49 4.37 3.81 10.33
C GLY A 49 4.67 4.91 9.31
N PHE A 50 4.64 4.62 8.01
CA PHE A 50 4.82 5.64 6.97
C PHE A 50 3.64 6.61 6.86
N VAL A 51 2.41 6.16 7.13
CA VAL A 51 1.23 7.03 7.19
C VAL A 51 1.35 8.00 8.37
N ALA A 52 1.67 7.48 9.56
CA ALA A 52 1.83 8.27 10.77
C ALA A 52 2.97 9.29 10.67
N GLN A 53 4.02 8.97 9.91
CA GLN A 53 5.14 9.88 9.63
C GLN A 53 4.88 10.84 8.46
N HIS A 54 3.67 10.87 7.89
CA HIS A 54 3.31 11.68 6.73
C HIS A 54 4.23 11.45 5.49
N ARG A 55 4.74 10.23 5.32
CA ARG A 55 5.65 9.87 4.21
C ARG A 55 4.93 9.37 2.95
N MET A 56 3.61 9.17 3.03
CA MET A 56 2.80 8.60 1.95
C MET A 56 2.11 9.66 1.07
N LYS A 57 1.96 10.89 1.56
CA LYS A 57 1.30 11.99 0.84
C LYS A 57 1.85 13.33 1.33
N LEU A 58 1.88 14.33 0.44
CA LEU A 58 2.19 15.70 0.84
C LEU A 58 1.15 16.24 1.84
N PRO A 59 1.55 17.16 2.74
CA PRO A 59 0.62 17.79 3.67
C PRO A 59 -0.58 18.42 2.95
N GLY A 60 -1.77 18.35 3.55
CA GLY A 60 -2.98 19.01 3.05
C GLY A 60 -4.19 18.10 2.84
N SER A 61 -4.04 16.78 2.94
CA SER A 61 -5.19 15.85 2.94
C SER A 61 -4.85 14.55 3.65
N ALA A 62 -5.87 13.87 4.18
CA ALA A 62 -5.71 12.54 4.76
C ALA A 62 -5.26 11.55 3.67
N TYR A 63 -4.29 10.70 4.02
CA TYR A 63 -3.91 9.57 3.18
C TYR A 63 -4.92 8.43 3.36
N VAL A 64 -5.50 7.97 2.25
CA VAL A 64 -6.33 6.76 2.21
C VAL A 64 -5.49 5.65 1.59
N PRO A 65 -5.24 4.52 2.30
CA PRO A 65 -4.46 3.42 1.77
C PRO A 65 -5.02 2.86 0.46
N CYS A 66 -4.16 2.67 -0.54
CA CYS A 66 -4.49 1.99 -1.79
C CYS A 66 -4.35 0.46 -1.70
N TYR A 67 -4.27 -0.09 -0.49
CA TYR A 67 -4.10 -1.50 -0.21
C TYR A 67 -4.92 -1.94 0.99
N GLU A 68 -5.23 -3.22 1.04
CA GLU A 68 -5.90 -3.92 2.13
C GLU A 68 -5.13 -5.22 2.38
N ILE A 69 -4.77 -5.50 3.64
CA ILE A 69 -4.14 -6.77 3.99
C ILE A 69 -5.24 -7.78 4.30
N VAL A 70 -5.25 -8.86 3.52
CA VAL A 70 -6.20 -9.96 3.65
C VAL A 70 -5.49 -11.12 4.32
N ALA A 71 -5.91 -11.41 5.56
CA ALA A 71 -5.41 -12.51 6.39
C ALA A 71 -6.10 -13.85 6.06
#